data_AF-A0A4P7CXQ1-F1
#
_entry.id   AF-A0A4P7CXQ1-F1
#
_cell.length_a   1.000
_cell.length_b   1.000
_cell.length_c   1.000
_cell.angle_alpha   90.00
_cell.angle_beta   90.00
_cell.angle_gamma   90.00
#
_symmetry.space_group_name_H-M   'P 1'
#
loop_
_entity.id
_entity.type
_entity.pdbx_description
1 polymer ?
#
loop_
_entity_poly.entity_id
_entity_poly.type
_entity_poly.pdbx_seq_one_letter_code
_entity_poly.pdbx_strand_id
1 'polypeptide(L)' 'MLRYLIGIGIPFLGVVGMLPWVAAQDRYVFGVPFIYAWIFAWFLLTSACLFICWRCFDRHRYANEA' A
#
# COMPACT_ATOMS: atom_id res chain seq x y z
N MET A 1 7.33 -10.44 13.89
CA MET A 1 5.99 -10.59 13.29
C MET A 1 5.25 -9.25 13.17
N LEU A 2 5.39 -8.30 14.12
CA LEU A 2 4.75 -6.97 14.09
C LEU A 2 4.98 -6.15 12.79
N ARG A 3 6.16 -6.31 12.19
CA ARG A 3 6.54 -5.75 10.88
C ARG A 3 5.58 -6.09 9.73
N TYR A 4 5.06 -7.32 9.68
CA TYR A 4 4.12 -7.73 8.63
C TYR A 4 2.73 -7.17 8.89
N LEU A 5 2.34 -7.04 10.16
CA LEU A 5 1.08 -6.43 10.55
C LEU A 5 0.98 -4.96 10.13
N ILE A 6 2.08 -4.21 10.23
CA ILE A 6 2.11 -2.80 9.80
C ILE A 6 2.31 -2.70 8.28
N GLY A 7 3.20 -3.51 7.71
CA GLY A 7 3.55 -3.47 6.27
C GLY A 7 2.47 -3.99 5.33
N ILE A 8 1.63 -4.92 5.78
CA ILE A 8 0.54 -5.52 4.98
C ILE A 8 -0.83 -5.10 5.51
N GLY A 9 -0.97 -4.95 6.84
CA GLY A 9 -2.27 -4.57 7.43
C GLY A 9 -2.72 -3.18 7.02
N ILE A 10 -1.81 -2.20 6.95
CA ILE A 10 -2.13 -0.83 6.51
C ILE A 10 -2.60 -0.78 5.05
N PRO A 11 -1.86 -1.33 4.06
CA PRO A 11 -2.33 -1.33 2.69
C PRO A 11 -3.63 -2.14 2.50
N PHE A 12 -3.79 -3.26 3.21
CA PHE A 12 -5.01 -4.06 3.11
C PHE A 12 -6.24 -3.32 3.66
N LEU A 13 -6.15 -2.76 4.86
CA LEU A 13 -7.24 -2.01 5.47
C LEU A 13 -7.59 -0.75 4.68
N GLY A 14 -6.60 -0.09 4.11
CA GLY A 14 -6.81 1.10 3.32
C GLY A 14 -7.44 0.83 1.95
N VAL A 15 -7.01 -0.23 1.24
CA VAL A 15 -7.65 -0.66 -0.01
C VAL A 15 -9.08 -1.11 0.25
N VAL A 16 -9.28 -2.07 1.17
CA VAL A 16 -10.55 -2.76 1.36
C VAL A 16 -11.55 -1.92 2.16
N GLY A 17 -11.08 -1.23 3.20
CA GLY A 17 -11.95 -0.44 4.08
C GLY A 17 -12.53 0.80 3.41
N MET A 18 -11.76 1.47 2.54
CA MET A 18 -12.24 2.63 1.79
C MET A 18 -12.84 2.28 0.42
N LEU A 19 -12.74 1.02 -0.03
CA LEU A 19 -13.28 0.58 -1.33
C LEU A 19 -14.76 0.95 -1.53
N PRO A 20 -15.68 0.75 -0.57
CA PRO A 20 -17.10 1.06 -0.77
C PRO A 20 -17.34 2.56 -0.96
N TRP A 21 -16.60 3.38 -0.24
CA TRP A 21 -16.72 4.84 -0.34
C TRP A 21 -16.18 5.36 -1.66
N VAL A 22 -15.03 4.84 -2.11
CA VAL A 22 -14.40 5.19 -3.39
C VAL A 22 -15.24 4.72 -4.57
N ALA A 23 -15.81 3.51 -4.49
CA ALA A 23 -16.68 2.97 -5.53
C ALA A 23 -18.01 3.73 -5.62
N ALA A 24 -18.45 4.37 -4.54
CA ALA A 24 -19.64 5.22 -4.53
C ALA A 24 -19.39 6.65 -5.07
N GLN A 25 -18.15 7.02 -5.42
CA GLN A 25 -17.86 8.32 -6.01
C GLN A 25 -17.98 8.27 -7.54
N ASP A 26 -18.93 9.02 -8.12
CA ASP A 26 -19.04 9.28 -9.57
C ASP A 26 -18.02 10.33 -10.06
N ARG A 27 -16.81 10.31 -9.49
CA ARG A 27 -15.74 11.25 -9.86
C ARG A 27 -14.88 10.64 -10.95
N TYR A 28 -14.56 11.45 -11.95
CA TYR A 28 -13.69 11.08 -13.06
C TYR A 28 -12.39 11.87 -12.99
N VAL A 29 -11.27 11.21 -13.24
CA VAL A 29 -9.94 11.79 -13.33
C VAL A 29 -9.48 11.63 -14.77
N PHE A 30 -9.33 12.73 -15.51
CA PHE A 30 -9.00 12.72 -16.94
C PHE A 30 -9.94 11.84 -17.80
N GLY A 31 -11.23 11.77 -17.43
CA GLY A 31 -12.23 10.95 -18.13
C GLY A 31 -12.25 9.46 -17.74
N VAL A 32 -11.39 9.05 -16.80
CA VAL A 32 -11.35 7.68 -16.25
C VAL A 32 -11.98 7.66 -14.86
N PRO A 33 -12.78 6.64 -14.49
CA PRO A 33 -13.36 6.54 -13.14
C PRO A 33 -12.29 6.61 -12.04
N PHE A 34 -12.56 7.38 -10.98
CA PHE A 34 -11.62 7.63 -9.87
C PHE A 34 -11.13 6.34 -9.18
N ILE A 35 -11.94 5.28 -9.19
CA ILE A 35 -11.57 3.97 -8.62
C ILE A 35 -10.26 3.41 -9.21
N TYR A 36 -9.97 3.67 -10.49
CA TYR A 36 -8.73 3.20 -11.11
C TYR A 36 -7.51 3.98 -10.60
N ALA A 37 -7.63 5.30 -10.44
CA ALA A 37 -6.58 6.13 -9.86
C ALA A 37 -6.29 5.71 -8.41
N TRP A 38 -7.35 5.40 -7.65
CA TRP A 38 -7.25 4.87 -6.29
C TRP A 38 -6.48 3.54 -6.25
N ILE A 39 -6.87 2.55 -7.05
CA ILE A 39 -6.18 1.25 -7.11
C ILE A 39 -4.71 1.42 -7.47
N PHE A 40 -4.38 2.27 -8.45
CA PHE A 40 -2.99 2.57 -8.81
C PHE A 40 -2.21 3.21 -7.65
N ALA A 41 -2.81 4.16 -6.92
CA ALA A 41 -2.19 4.75 -5.75
C ALA A 41 -1.88 3.71 -4.67
N TRP A 42 -2.80 2.77 -4.42
CA TRP A 42 -2.55 1.67 -3.47
C TRP A 42 -1.52 0.67 -3.94
N PHE A 43 -1.41 0.44 -5.24
CA PHE A 43 -0.35 -0.39 -5.80
C PHE A 43 1.03 0.21 -5.48
N LEU A 44 1.21 1.51 -5.74
CA LEU A 44 2.43 2.23 -5.37
C LEU A 44 2.65 2.22 -3.85
N LEU A 45 1.59 2.47 -3.07
CA LEU A 45 1.70 2.51 -1.61
C LEU A 45 2.09 1.15 -1.02
N THR A 46 1.59 0.05 -1.58
CA THR A 46 1.96 -1.32 -1.17
C THR A 46 3.43 -1.59 -1.48
N SER A 47 3.89 -1.20 -2.68
CA SER A 47 5.31 -1.31 -3.06
C SER A 47 6.20 -0.47 -2.13
N ALA A 48 5.79 0.77 -1.83
CA ALA A 48 6.47 1.62 -0.86
C ALA A 48 6.47 1.03 0.56
N CYS A 49 5.38 0.39 0.98
CA CYS A 49 5.28 -0.26 2.28
C CYS A 49 6.26 -1.43 2.39
N LEU A 50 6.35 -2.26 1.35
CA LEU A 50 7.34 -3.34 1.26
C LEU A 50 8.77 -2.77 1.26
N PHE A 51 9.02 -1.69 0.53
CA PHE A 51 10.31 -1.02 0.50
C PHE A 51 10.71 -0.46 1.88
N ILE A 52 9.78 0.17 2.60
CA ILE A 52 10.00 0.69 3.95
C ILE A 52 10.24 -0.47 4.92
N CYS A 53 9.47 -1.55 4.83
CA CYS A 53 9.71 -2.77 5.62
C CYS A 53 11.12 -3.31 5.38
N TRP A 54 11.56 -3.40 4.13
CA TRP A 54 12.92 -3.82 3.79
C TRP A 54 13.97 -2.86 4.36
N ARG A 55 13.80 -1.56 4.15
CA ARG A 55 14.74 -0.51 4.60
C ARG A 55 14.90 -0.46 6.12
N CYS A 56 13.82 -0.63 6.88
CA CYS A 56 13.82 -0.53 8.34
C CYS A 56 14.21 -1.84 9.04
N PHE A 57 13.78 -3.00 8.53
CA PHE A 57 13.97 -4.27 9.22
C PHE A 57 15.05 -5.19 8.62
N ASP A 58 15.29 -5.11 7.31
CA ASP A 58 16.17 -6.06 6.61
C ASP A 58 17.61 -5.55 6.46
N ARG A 59 17.83 -4.24 6.60
CA ARG A 59 19.18 -3.63 6.61
C ARG A 59 20.11 -4.27 7.66
N HIS A 60 19.57 -4.71 8.79
CA HIS A 60 20.36 -5.33 9.86
C HIS A 60 20.63 -6.82 9.67
N ARG A 61 19.86 -7.55 8.84
CA ARG A 61 20.13 -8.98 8.59
C ARG A 61 21.26 -9.18 7.59
N TYR A 62 21.29 -8.41 6.51
CA TYR A 62 22.35 -8.52 5.50
C TYR A 62 23.72 -8.03 5.98
N ALA A 63 23.78 -7.10 6.93
CA ALA A 63 25.05 -6.57 7.47
C ALA A 63 25.74 -7.49 8.50
N ASN A 64 25.04 -8.48 9.06
CA ASN A 64 25.60 -9.46 9.99
C ASN A 64 25.99 -10.78 9.30
N GLU A 65 25.67 -10.93 8.01
CA GLU A 65 25.98 -12.11 7.19
C GLU A 65 27.10 -11.82 6.16
N ALA A 66 27.67 -10.60 6.13
CA ALA A 66 28.78 -10.17 5.28
C ALA A 66 30.02 -9.87 6.14
#